data_AF-A0A6I5ELL4-F1
#
_entry.id   AF-A0A6I5ELL4-F1
#
_cell.length_a   1.000
_cell.length_b   1.000
_cell.length_c   1.000
_cell.angle_alpha   90.00
_cell.angle_beta   90.00
_cell.angle_gamma   90.00
#
_symmetry.space_group_name_H-M   'P 1'
#
loop_
_entity.id
_entity.type
_entity.pdbx_description
1 polymer ?
#
loop_
_entity_poly.entity_id
_entity_poly.type
_entity_poly.pdbx_seq_one_letter_code
_entity_poly.pdbx_strand_id
1 'polypeptide(L)'
;MIDTCLFMIMGDQLKFQTIRRGAAVAAMTLGLMGVNATVHAAPREAAATTADAQVSKIGGGWLAERLINVRSIGTSCGKTPLAEASGRGAMMLRIDQTEAVSTTLSKHIDATKGAISVGVGWDVTKSRSITVSGSKEVPRGKYGTLKAYAKYSGKKFDVQGTTGGSWITFHTGKKAYKPIGVCFKYSQR
;
A
#
# COMPACT_ATOMS: atom_id res chain seq x y z
N MET A 1 39.50 -4.51 -4.55
CA MET A 1 38.80 -5.71 -4.05
C MET A 1 37.32 -5.50 -4.30
N ILE A 2 36.78 -6.15 -5.32
CA ILE A 2 35.38 -6.10 -5.70
C ILE A 2 34.84 -7.45 -5.28
N ASP A 3 34.10 -7.49 -4.17
CA ASP A 3 33.46 -8.72 -3.69
C ASP A 3 32.03 -8.77 -4.23
N THR A 4 31.87 -9.60 -5.24
CA THR A 4 30.63 -9.87 -5.96
C THR A 4 29.74 -10.74 -5.08
N CYS A 5 28.82 -10.14 -4.31
CA CYS A 5 27.73 -10.90 -3.70
C CYS A 5 26.65 -11.20 -4.74
N LEU A 6 26.86 -12.32 -5.42
CA LEU A 6 25.89 -13.09 -6.18
C LEU A 6 24.72 -13.49 -5.25
N PHE A 7 23.59 -12.81 -5.35
CA PHE A 7 22.35 -13.25 -4.70
C PHE A 7 21.64 -14.27 -5.59
N MET A 8 21.67 -15.54 -5.17
CA MET A 8 20.85 -16.62 -5.70
C MET A 8 19.36 -16.27 -5.60
N ILE A 9 18.68 -16.28 -6.76
CA ILE A 9 17.22 -16.39 -6.84
C ILE A 9 16.89 -17.87 -6.67
N MET A 10 16.57 -18.29 -5.44
CA MET A 10 15.83 -19.54 -5.23
C MET A 10 14.34 -19.20 -5.22
N GLY A 11 13.68 -19.48 -6.34
CA GLY A 11 12.24 -19.59 -6.38
C GLY A 11 11.82 -20.87 -5.68
N ASP A 12 10.90 -20.76 -4.73
CA ASP A 12 10.15 -21.90 -4.24
C ASP A 12 8.68 -21.52 -4.03
N GLN A 13 7.83 -22.37 -4.61
CA GLN A 13 6.39 -22.26 -4.76
C GLN A 13 5.71 -22.71 -3.46
N LEU A 14 4.96 -21.84 -2.77
CA LEU A 14 4.09 -22.31 -1.69
C LEU A 14 2.62 -21.90 -1.87
N LYS A 15 1.84 -22.93 -2.19
CA LYS A 15 0.37 -22.99 -2.28
C LYS A 15 -0.28 -22.52 -0.98
N PHE A 16 -1.31 -21.67 -1.10
CA PHE A 16 -2.23 -21.40 0.01
C PHE A 16 -3.58 -22.09 -0.27
N GLN A 17 -3.80 -23.23 0.40
CA GLN A 17 -5.12 -23.82 0.55
C GLN A 17 -5.95 -22.97 1.53
N THR A 18 -7.16 -22.59 1.11
CA THR A 18 -8.16 -22.01 2.01
C THR A 18 -9.28 -23.04 2.22
N ILE A 19 -9.37 -23.56 3.44
CA ILE A 19 -10.55 -24.28 3.95
C ILE A 19 -11.16 -23.40 5.05
N ARG A 20 -12.40 -22.93 4.87
CA ARG A 20 -13.37 -22.85 5.98
C ARG A 20 -14.79 -23.10 5.46
N ARG A 21 -15.42 -24.05 6.16
CA ARG A 21 -16.82 -24.50 6.08
C ARG A 21 -17.77 -23.42 6.62
N GLY A 22 -18.99 -23.38 6.10
CA GLY A 22 -20.08 -22.60 6.69
C GLY A 22 -21.35 -22.63 5.85
N ALA A 23 -22.24 -23.55 6.19
CA ALA A 23 -23.49 -23.93 5.53
C ALA A 23 -24.44 -22.80 5.11
N ALA A 24 -25.07 -22.98 3.94
CA ALA A 24 -26.49 -22.70 3.75
C ALA A 24 -27.04 -23.74 2.76
N VAL A 25 -27.88 -24.63 3.29
CA VAL A 25 -28.63 -25.64 2.56
C VAL A 25 -29.83 -24.94 1.94
N ALA A 26 -29.98 -25.02 0.62
CA ALA A 26 -31.26 -24.84 -0.05
C ALA A 26 -31.44 -26.00 -1.03
N ALA A 27 -32.30 -26.92 -0.62
CA ALA A 27 -32.76 -28.02 -1.45
C ALA A 27 -33.72 -27.49 -2.52
N MET A 28 -33.54 -27.93 -3.78
CA MET A 28 -34.66 -28.11 -4.70
C MET A 28 -34.39 -29.33 -5.58
N THR A 29 -35.36 -30.21 -5.52
CA THR A 29 -35.41 -31.58 -6.04
C THR A 29 -35.81 -31.65 -7.51
N LEU A 30 -35.18 -32.61 -8.21
CA LEU A 30 -35.69 -33.53 -9.24
C LEU A 30 -36.32 -32.98 -10.53
N GLY A 31 -35.63 -33.25 -11.65
CA GLY A 31 -36.19 -33.37 -13.00
C GLY A 31 -35.23 -34.14 -13.90
N LEU A 32 -35.69 -35.29 -14.42
CA LEU A 32 -34.94 -36.36 -15.07
C LEU A 32 -34.61 -36.12 -16.56
N MET A 33 -33.45 -36.65 -16.96
CA MET A 33 -33.09 -37.33 -18.24
C MET A 33 -32.94 -36.59 -19.59
N GLY A 34 -31.69 -36.63 -20.08
CA GLY A 34 -31.28 -37.04 -21.44
C GLY A 34 -31.39 -36.00 -22.58
N VAL A 35 -30.28 -35.67 -23.28
CA VAL A 35 -29.81 -36.26 -24.57
C VAL A 35 -28.44 -35.66 -24.97
N ASN A 36 -27.78 -36.32 -25.92
CA ASN A 36 -26.36 -36.25 -26.30
C ASN A 36 -25.84 -34.94 -26.93
N ALA A 37 -24.51 -34.83 -26.91
CA ALA A 37 -23.65 -33.78 -27.44
C ALA A 37 -23.89 -33.39 -28.92
N THR A 38 -23.65 -32.12 -29.26
CA THR A 38 -22.52 -31.65 -30.11
C THR A 38 -22.59 -30.13 -30.37
N VAL A 39 -21.41 -29.57 -30.67
CA VAL A 39 -21.12 -28.30 -31.38
C VAL A 39 -21.04 -26.97 -30.58
N HIS A 40 -19.78 -26.58 -30.41
CA HIS A 40 -19.14 -25.27 -30.31
C HIS A 40 -19.89 -24.05 -30.94
N ALA A 41 -20.11 -22.97 -30.16
CA ALA A 41 -19.71 -21.58 -30.44
C ALA A 41 -20.51 -20.53 -29.62
N ALA A 42 -19.75 -19.69 -28.90
CA ALA A 42 -19.99 -18.35 -28.33
C ALA A 42 -21.42 -17.82 -28.02
N PRO A 43 -21.62 -17.26 -26.82
CA PRO A 43 -22.53 -16.15 -26.63
C PRO A 43 -21.74 -14.91 -26.20
N ARG A 44 -21.57 -13.92 -27.08
CA ARG A 44 -21.32 -12.54 -26.62
C ARG A 44 -21.58 -11.53 -27.72
N GLU A 45 -22.82 -11.05 -27.73
CA GLU A 45 -23.14 -9.66 -28.09
C GLU A 45 -24.52 -9.36 -27.51
N ALA A 46 -24.55 -9.17 -26.19
CA ALA A 46 -25.59 -8.36 -25.58
C ALA A 46 -25.09 -6.92 -25.64
N ALA A 47 -25.89 -6.11 -26.33
CA ALA A 47 -25.69 -4.71 -26.63
C ALA A 47 -24.93 -3.94 -25.52
N ALA A 48 -23.96 -3.15 -25.95
CA ALA A 48 -23.30 -2.16 -25.12
C ALA A 48 -24.35 -1.18 -24.58
N THR A 49 -24.85 -1.45 -23.39
CA THR A 49 -25.45 -0.42 -22.55
C THR A 49 -24.36 0.62 -22.35
N THR A 50 -24.58 1.81 -22.89
CA THR A 50 -23.83 3.01 -22.55
C THR A 50 -23.64 3.00 -21.05
N ALA A 51 -22.41 2.78 -20.61
CA ALA A 51 -22.03 2.96 -19.23
C ALA A 51 -22.17 4.47 -18.99
N ASP A 52 -23.35 4.88 -18.53
CA ASP A 52 -23.52 6.13 -17.84
C ASP A 52 -22.38 6.18 -16.83
N ALA A 53 -21.44 7.09 -17.06
CA ALA A 53 -20.39 7.38 -16.12
C ALA A 53 -21.09 7.83 -14.85
N GLN A 54 -21.35 6.86 -13.97
CA GLN A 54 -21.85 7.08 -12.63
C GLN A 54 -20.75 7.90 -11.96
N VAL A 55 -20.91 9.22 -12.02
CA VAL A 55 -20.19 10.18 -11.17
C VAL A 55 -20.56 9.77 -9.76
N SER A 56 -19.76 8.86 -9.23
CA SER A 56 -19.97 8.28 -7.93
C SER A 56 -19.80 9.41 -6.95
N LYS A 57 -20.92 9.92 -6.42
CA LYS A 57 -20.95 10.80 -5.24
C LYS A 57 -20.35 10.02 -4.07
N ILE A 58 -19.03 9.99 -4.00
CA ILE A 58 -18.26 9.47 -2.89
C ILE A 58 -17.45 10.68 -2.46
N GLY A 59 -17.58 11.12 -1.21
CA GLY A 59 -16.92 12.33 -0.71
C GLY A 59 -17.72 13.62 -0.92
N GLY A 60 -18.43 14.05 0.13
CA GLY A 60 -18.76 15.47 0.34
C GLY A 60 -19.58 16.18 -0.75
N GLY A 61 -20.55 15.55 -1.40
CA GLY A 61 -21.52 16.26 -2.26
C GLY A 61 -20.96 16.95 -3.52
N TRP A 62 -19.68 16.79 -3.82
CA TRP A 62 -19.03 17.36 -5.01
C TRP A 62 -19.25 16.47 -6.24
N LEU A 63 -19.40 17.07 -7.42
CA LEU A 63 -19.46 16.37 -8.72
C LEU A 63 -18.07 15.98 -9.23
N ALA A 64 -17.04 16.76 -8.90
CA ALA A 64 -15.66 16.44 -9.20
C ALA A 64 -14.73 17.05 -8.15
N GLU A 65 -13.60 16.38 -7.91
CA GLU A 65 -12.58 16.78 -6.94
C GLU A 65 -11.20 16.76 -7.60
N ARG A 66 -10.34 17.70 -7.21
CA ARG A 66 -8.94 17.75 -7.65
C ARG A 66 -8.03 18.28 -6.57
N LEU A 67 -6.74 17.93 -6.68
CA LEU A 67 -5.71 18.50 -5.84
C LEU A 67 -5.02 19.67 -6.56
N ILE A 68 -4.74 20.73 -5.82
CA ILE A 68 -3.96 21.87 -6.29
C ILE A 68 -2.79 22.12 -5.34
N ASN A 69 -1.85 22.98 -5.77
CA ASN A 69 -0.67 23.35 -4.97
C ASN A 69 0.13 22.13 -4.48
N VAL A 70 0.14 21.06 -5.28
CA VAL A 70 0.79 19.80 -4.94
C VAL A 70 2.30 20.00 -4.98
N ARG A 71 2.93 19.98 -3.81
CA ARG A 71 4.37 20.15 -3.65
C ARG A 71 4.98 19.05 -2.80
N SER A 72 6.22 18.68 -3.13
CA SER A 72 7.00 17.80 -2.27
C SER A 72 7.39 18.53 -0.99
N ILE A 73 7.27 17.86 0.16
CA ILE A 73 7.78 18.36 1.45
C ILE A 73 9.03 17.60 1.89
N GLY A 74 9.64 16.83 0.97
CA GLY A 74 10.84 16.06 1.22
C GLY A 74 10.56 14.70 1.88
N THR A 75 11.62 14.11 2.43
CA THR A 75 11.56 12.78 3.05
C THR A 75 11.78 12.86 4.56
N SER A 76 11.04 12.05 5.32
CA SER A 76 11.15 11.98 6.78
C SER A 76 11.17 10.53 7.26
N CYS A 77 11.94 10.26 8.30
CA CYS A 77 11.90 8.96 8.98
C CYS A 77 10.70 8.89 9.93
N GLY A 78 10.06 7.73 9.98
CA GLY A 78 9.00 7.42 10.93
C GLY A 78 9.52 7.41 12.38
N LYS A 79 8.58 7.46 13.32
CA LYS A 79 8.89 7.41 14.77
C LYS A 79 8.80 6.00 15.34
N THR A 80 8.05 5.12 14.68
CA THR A 80 7.86 3.73 15.11
C THR A 80 8.94 2.85 14.47
N PRO A 81 9.74 2.11 15.27
CA PRO A 81 10.70 1.16 14.73
C PRO A 81 9.95 0.02 14.04
N LEU A 82 10.39 -0.34 12.84
CA LEU A 82 9.95 -1.55 12.14
C LEU A 82 10.60 -2.79 12.75
N ALA A 83 11.88 -2.67 13.11
CA ALA A 83 12.64 -3.74 13.72
C ALA A 83 13.79 -3.15 14.55
N GLU A 84 14.23 -3.91 15.54
CA GLU A 84 15.28 -3.54 16.46
C GLU A 84 16.16 -4.74 16.78
N ALA A 85 17.47 -4.54 16.76
CA ALA A 85 18.46 -5.49 17.23
C ALA A 85 19.34 -4.79 18.26
N SER A 86 19.63 -5.45 19.38
CA SER A 86 20.48 -4.92 20.43
C SER A 86 21.33 -6.00 21.06
N GLY A 87 22.46 -5.61 21.63
CA GLY A 87 23.37 -6.57 22.22
C GLY A 87 24.70 -5.96 22.67
N ARG A 88 25.40 -6.71 23.53
CA ARG A 88 26.71 -6.34 24.07
C ARG A 88 27.81 -6.91 23.18
N GLY A 89 28.74 -6.06 22.77
CA GLY A 89 29.84 -6.44 21.90
C GLY A 89 30.89 -7.33 22.60
N ALA A 90 31.73 -8.05 21.83
CA ALA A 90 31.85 -7.97 20.37
C ALA A 90 30.85 -8.89 19.65
N MET A 91 29.89 -8.28 18.93
CA MET A 91 28.90 -9.01 18.14
C MET A 91 28.37 -8.15 16.99
N MET A 92 27.80 -8.78 15.98
CA MET A 92 27.15 -8.11 14.87
C MET A 92 25.63 -8.13 15.06
N LEU A 93 25.01 -6.95 15.06
CA LEU A 93 23.57 -6.81 15.06
C LEU A 93 23.08 -6.92 13.62
N ARG A 94 22.09 -7.77 13.36
CA ARG A 94 21.44 -7.91 12.06
C ARG A 94 19.94 -7.71 12.19
N ILE A 95 19.36 -7.09 11.18
CA ILE A 95 17.92 -6.94 11.02
C ILE A 95 17.61 -7.35 9.59
N ASP A 96 16.75 -8.36 9.44
CA ASP A 96 16.25 -8.84 8.16
C ASP A 96 14.73 -9.09 8.31
N GLN A 97 13.93 -8.07 8.04
CA GLN A 97 12.46 -8.15 8.13
C GLN A 97 11.80 -7.44 6.96
N THR A 98 10.74 -8.03 6.40
CA THR A 98 9.92 -7.38 5.39
C THR A 98 8.57 -7.05 5.98
N GLU A 99 8.25 -5.76 6.04
CA GLU A 99 7.02 -5.26 6.66
C GLU A 99 6.17 -4.50 5.64
N ALA A 100 4.86 -4.71 5.68
CA ALA A 100 3.91 -3.99 4.84
C ALA A 100 3.57 -2.64 5.47
N VAL A 101 4.16 -1.56 4.95
CA VAL A 101 3.94 -0.21 5.45
C VAL A 101 2.89 0.49 4.59
N SER A 102 1.86 1.02 5.23
CA SER A 102 0.77 1.73 4.56
C SER A 102 1.09 3.21 4.33
N THR A 103 0.52 3.78 3.26
CA THR A 103 0.56 5.23 3.02
C THR A 103 -0.20 5.94 4.14
N THR A 104 0.39 6.99 4.70
CA THR A 104 -0.24 7.80 5.77
C THR A 104 -0.83 9.08 5.19
N LEU A 105 -2.09 9.37 5.51
CA LEU A 105 -2.79 10.58 5.10
C LEU A 105 -3.05 11.49 6.31
N SER A 106 -3.23 12.79 6.06
CA SER A 106 -3.68 13.72 7.10
C SER A 106 -5.08 13.34 7.57
N LYS A 107 -5.36 13.59 8.86
CA LYS A 107 -6.70 13.40 9.43
C LYS A 107 -7.68 14.40 8.80
N HIS A 108 -8.93 13.99 8.63
CA HIS A 108 -10.03 14.80 8.07
C HIS A 108 -9.71 15.36 6.68
N ILE A 109 -9.66 14.48 5.68
CA ILE A 109 -9.68 14.87 4.27
C ILE A 109 -11.01 14.35 3.73
N ASP A 110 -11.96 15.26 3.53
CA ASP A 110 -13.30 14.93 3.02
C ASP A 110 -13.31 14.81 1.51
N ALA A 111 -12.29 14.14 0.97
CA ALA A 111 -12.11 13.94 -0.46
C ALA A 111 -11.91 12.46 -0.77
N THR A 112 -12.31 12.06 -1.96
CA THR A 112 -12.15 10.67 -2.41
C THR A 112 -10.69 10.25 -2.42
N LYS A 113 -10.45 9.02 -1.95
CA LYS A 113 -9.12 8.40 -2.06
C LYS A 113 -8.64 8.32 -3.51
N GLY A 114 -9.58 8.23 -4.47
CA GLY A 114 -9.32 8.30 -5.91
C GLY A 114 -8.74 9.67 -6.33
N ALA A 115 -9.43 10.77 -6.04
CA ALA A 115 -8.93 12.11 -6.37
C ALA A 115 -7.58 12.40 -5.70
N ILE A 116 -7.43 12.00 -4.44
CA ILE A 116 -6.16 12.13 -3.72
C ILE A 116 -5.06 11.32 -4.43
N SER A 117 -5.33 10.07 -4.80
CA SER A 117 -4.32 9.21 -5.46
C SER A 117 -3.86 9.76 -6.80
N VAL A 118 -4.80 10.23 -7.62
CA VAL A 118 -4.52 10.89 -8.90
C VAL A 118 -3.70 12.16 -8.67
N GLY A 119 -4.11 12.99 -7.70
CA GLY A 119 -3.44 14.26 -7.45
C GLY A 119 -2.05 14.16 -6.81
N VAL A 120 -1.79 13.15 -5.97
CA VAL A 120 -0.44 12.91 -5.42
C VAL A 120 0.46 12.13 -6.38
N GLY A 121 -0.12 11.40 -7.34
CA GLY A 121 0.59 10.57 -8.32
C GLY A 121 0.94 9.17 -7.82
N TRP A 122 0.25 8.67 -6.80
CA TRP A 122 0.35 7.28 -6.34
C TRP A 122 -0.92 6.86 -5.61
N ASP A 123 -1.19 5.57 -5.61
CA ASP A 123 -2.31 4.99 -4.87
C ASP A 123 -2.09 5.11 -3.35
N VAL A 124 -2.93 5.90 -2.69
CA VAL A 124 -2.85 6.13 -1.23
C VAL A 124 -3.51 5.02 -0.40
N THR A 125 -4.23 4.10 -1.06
CA THR A 125 -4.86 2.94 -0.41
C THR A 125 -3.93 1.74 -0.32
N LYS A 126 -2.92 1.70 -1.19
CA LYS A 126 -1.96 0.59 -1.23
C LYS A 126 -0.90 0.71 -0.15
N SER A 127 -0.64 -0.42 0.50
CA SER A 127 0.56 -0.66 1.29
C SER A 127 1.73 -1.06 0.38
N ARG A 128 2.94 -0.89 0.89
CA ARG A 128 4.17 -1.33 0.21
C ARG A 128 5.00 -2.18 1.16
N SER A 129 5.45 -3.32 0.67
CA SER A 129 6.42 -4.14 1.38
C SER A 129 7.77 -3.45 1.37
N ILE A 130 8.32 -3.19 2.55
CA ILE A 130 9.66 -2.64 2.73
C ILE A 130 10.53 -3.73 3.33
N THR A 131 11.51 -4.19 2.57
CA THR A 131 12.56 -5.08 3.09
C THR A 131 13.59 -4.25 3.84
N VAL A 132 13.71 -4.53 5.12
CA VAL A 132 14.70 -3.97 6.05
C VAL A 132 15.82 -4.99 6.14
N SER A 133 16.96 -4.71 5.51
CA SER A 133 18.20 -5.46 5.72
C SER A 133 19.31 -4.51 6.16
N GLY A 134 19.97 -4.84 7.27
CA GLY A 134 21.06 -4.02 7.79
C GLY A 134 21.86 -4.73 8.86
N SER A 135 23.18 -4.52 8.83
CA SER A 135 24.08 -5.04 9.83
C SER A 135 24.96 -3.93 10.41
N LYS A 136 25.27 -4.02 11.70
CA LYS A 136 26.23 -3.13 12.35
C LYS A 136 27.01 -3.87 13.42
N GLU A 137 28.32 -3.70 13.39
CA GLU A 137 29.21 -4.23 14.41
C GLU A 137 29.13 -3.41 15.70
N VAL A 138 29.09 -4.10 16.84
CA VAL A 138 29.13 -3.51 18.18
C VAL A 138 30.53 -3.72 18.77
N PRO A 139 31.27 -2.63 19.10
CA PRO A 139 32.60 -2.74 19.69
C PRO A 139 32.59 -3.51 21.02
N ARG A 140 33.70 -4.18 21.33
CA ARG A 140 33.87 -4.90 22.60
C ARG A 140 33.66 -3.96 23.79
N GLY A 141 32.89 -4.41 24.78
CA GLY A 141 32.61 -3.61 25.98
C GLY A 141 31.55 -2.53 25.80
N LYS A 142 30.98 -2.36 24.59
CA LYS A 142 29.85 -1.46 24.32
C LYS A 142 28.55 -2.22 24.19
N TYR A 143 27.45 -1.56 24.53
CA TYR A 143 26.10 -2.04 24.24
C TYR A 143 25.54 -1.25 23.06
N GLY A 144 25.35 -1.94 21.94
CA GLY A 144 24.82 -1.36 20.71
C GLY A 144 23.34 -1.61 20.55
N THR A 145 22.64 -0.66 19.92
CA THR A 145 21.25 -0.80 19.53
C THR A 145 21.10 -0.27 18.11
N LEU A 146 20.66 -1.13 17.21
CA LEU A 146 20.32 -0.81 15.83
C LEU A 146 18.80 -0.83 15.70
N LYS A 147 18.20 0.30 15.29
CA LYS A 147 16.77 0.43 15.04
C LYS A 147 16.55 0.78 13.58
N ALA A 148 15.63 0.09 12.93
CA ALA A 148 15.17 0.40 11.59
C ALA A 148 13.79 1.08 11.66
N TYR A 149 13.60 2.13 10.89
CA TYR A 149 12.37 2.91 10.81
C TYR A 149 11.91 3.00 9.36
N ALA A 150 10.61 3.08 9.11
CA ALA A 150 10.11 3.37 7.77
C ALA A 150 10.52 4.79 7.34
N LYS A 151 11.05 4.94 6.12
CA LYS A 151 11.29 6.23 5.48
C LYS A 151 10.09 6.60 4.62
N TYR A 152 9.58 7.81 4.79
CA TYR A 152 8.45 8.32 4.05
C TYR A 152 8.85 9.50 3.16
N SER A 153 8.21 9.62 2.00
CA SER A 153 8.23 10.81 1.15
C SER A 153 6.89 11.53 1.28
N GLY A 154 6.93 12.80 1.67
CA GLY A 154 5.74 13.60 1.88
C GLY A 154 5.40 14.48 0.68
N LYS A 155 4.12 14.63 0.38
CA LYS A 155 3.57 15.73 -0.42
C LYS A 155 2.57 16.53 0.40
N LYS A 156 2.53 17.85 0.15
CA LYS A 156 1.52 18.78 0.65
C LYS A 156 0.66 19.25 -0.52
N PHE A 157 -0.64 19.37 -0.30
CA PHE A 157 -1.62 19.76 -1.32
C PHE A 157 -2.84 20.40 -0.68
N ASP A 158 -3.60 21.14 -1.49
CA ASP A 158 -4.94 21.61 -1.16
C ASP A 158 -5.96 20.87 -2.03
N VAL A 159 -7.19 20.76 -1.56
CA VAL A 159 -8.27 20.03 -2.25
C VAL A 159 -9.34 21.01 -2.70
N GLN A 160 -9.71 20.91 -3.97
CA GLN A 160 -10.82 21.62 -4.58
C GLN A 160 -11.93 20.67 -5.00
N GLY A 161 -13.16 21.16 -4.92
CA GLY A 161 -14.37 20.47 -5.36
C GLY A 161 -15.22 21.40 -6.22
N THR A 162 -16.05 20.83 -7.10
CA THR A 162 -17.07 21.58 -7.86
C THR A 162 -18.39 20.82 -7.87
N THR A 163 -19.51 21.55 -7.84
CA THR A 163 -20.87 21.03 -7.98
C THR A 163 -21.46 21.31 -9.37
N GLY A 164 -20.62 21.57 -10.37
CA GLY A 164 -21.05 21.90 -11.75
C GLY A 164 -20.82 23.37 -12.15
N GLY A 165 -20.03 24.09 -11.35
CA GLY A 165 -19.64 25.47 -11.61
C GLY A 165 -18.17 25.71 -11.21
N SER A 166 -17.90 26.82 -10.54
CA SER A 166 -16.56 27.19 -10.10
C SER A 166 -15.96 26.17 -9.13
N TRP A 167 -14.64 25.99 -9.21
CA TRP A 167 -13.88 25.17 -8.27
C TRP A 167 -13.71 25.92 -6.94
N ILE A 168 -14.08 25.26 -5.84
CA ILE A 168 -13.98 25.81 -4.48
C ILE A 168 -12.94 24.99 -3.72
N THR A 169 -11.97 25.67 -3.09
CA THR A 169 -11.01 25.03 -2.19
C THR A 169 -11.67 24.82 -0.83
N PHE A 170 -11.84 23.56 -0.43
CA PHE A 170 -12.51 23.21 0.83
C PHE A 170 -11.59 22.56 1.87
N HIS A 171 -10.39 22.12 1.46
CA HIS A 171 -9.32 21.71 2.37
C HIS A 171 -8.00 22.31 1.95
N THR A 172 -7.25 22.90 2.88
CA THR A 172 -5.92 23.44 2.62
C THR A 172 -4.86 22.79 3.49
N GLY A 173 -3.64 22.72 2.96
CA GLY A 173 -2.44 22.29 3.65
C GLY A 173 -2.39 20.83 4.05
N LYS A 174 -3.17 19.97 3.40
CA LYS A 174 -3.19 18.52 3.68
C LYS A 174 -1.91 17.86 3.20
N LYS A 175 -1.55 16.76 3.85
CA LYS A 175 -0.31 16.01 3.60
C LYS A 175 -0.59 14.54 3.38
N ALA A 176 0.15 13.93 2.46
CA ALA A 176 0.22 12.49 2.25
C ALA A 176 1.69 12.03 2.33
N TYR A 177 1.92 10.90 2.98
CA TYR A 177 3.24 10.31 3.18
C TYR A 177 3.28 8.91 2.58
N LYS A 178 4.08 8.77 1.53
CA LYS A 178 4.33 7.49 0.85
C LYS A 178 5.54 6.79 1.46
N PRO A 179 5.45 5.52 1.88
CA PRO A 179 6.62 4.74 2.25
C PRO A 179 7.54 4.55 1.03
N ILE A 180 8.84 4.86 1.20
CA ILE A 180 9.85 4.81 0.13
C ILE A 180 11.09 3.99 0.49
N GLY A 181 11.25 3.57 1.76
CA GLY A 181 12.41 2.78 2.18
C GLY A 181 12.58 2.72 3.68
N VAL A 182 13.83 2.62 4.14
CA VAL A 182 14.19 2.43 5.54
C VAL A 182 15.18 3.51 5.99
N CYS A 183 15.07 3.95 7.25
CA CYS A 183 16.07 4.72 7.96
C CYS A 183 16.65 3.87 9.09
N PHE A 184 17.97 3.72 9.15
CA PHE A 184 18.65 3.07 10.26
C PHE A 184 19.16 4.09 11.26
N LYS A 185 18.96 3.82 12.56
CA LYS A 185 19.53 4.59 13.66
C LYS A 185 20.30 3.65 14.55
N TYR A 186 21.59 3.92 14.70
CA TYR A 186 22.48 3.20 15.61
C TYR A 186 22.79 4.06 16.84
N SER A 187 22.74 3.46 18.03
CA SER A 187 23.19 4.09 19.27
C SER A 187 24.06 3.10 20.05
N GLN A 188 25.06 3.60 20.75
CA GLN A 188 25.94 2.81 21.60
C GLN A 188 26.05 3.44 23.00
N ARG A 189 26.23 2.59 24.02
CA ARG A 189 26.53 2.99 25.40
C ARG A 189 27.81 2.27 25.84
#